data_AF-A0A0F9E3D6-F1
#
_entry.id   AF-A0A0F9E3D6-F1
#
_cell.length_a   1.000
_cell.length_b   1.000
_cell.length_c   1.000
_cell.angle_alpha   90.00
_cell.angle_beta   90.00
_cell.angle_gamma   90.00
#
_symmetry.space_group_name_H-M   'P 1'
#
loop_
_entity.id
_entity.type
_entity.pdbx_description
1 polymer ?
#
loop_
_entity_poly.entity_id
_entity_poly.type
_entity_poly.pdbx_seq_one_letter_code
_entity_poly.pdbx_strand_id
1 'polypeptide(L)'
;MGQQIIKQPNGKYALWSSVVDDFTLIDATRDQIIEEFVERAEREIVRLRVNVAKTLDKIDAAEPAYMQFTLSFDEAVAFVRHTKGDDAESLKLLNL
;
A
#
# COMPACT_ATOMS: atom_id res chain seq x y z
N MET A 1 3.58 4.34 -13.21
CA MET A 1 3.04 3.04 -13.67
C MET A 1 3.84 1.94 -12.98
N GLY A 2 3.31 0.72 -12.90
CA GLY A 2 3.94 -0.38 -12.14
C GLY A 2 4.83 -1.27 -13.01
N GLN A 3 4.76 -2.56 -12.74
CA GLN A 3 5.35 -3.60 -13.58
C GLN A 3 4.33 -4.17 -14.58
N GLN A 4 4.82 -4.71 -15.69
CA GLN A 4 4.00 -5.33 -16.73
C GLN A 4 4.58 -6.69 -17.13
N ILE A 5 3.73 -7.72 -17.14
CA ILE A 5 4.08 -9.05 -17.65
C ILE A 5 3.88 -9.06 -19.17
N ILE A 6 4.89 -9.49 -19.93
CA ILE A 6 4.90 -9.52 -21.39
C ILE A 6 5.20 -10.95 -21.86
N LYS A 7 4.40 -11.49 -22.79
CA LYS A 7 4.67 -12.78 -23.42
C LYS A 7 5.76 -12.62 -24.49
N GLN A 8 6.79 -13.45 -24.44
CA GLN A 8 7.88 -13.45 -25.42
C GLN A 8 7.61 -14.41 -26.60
N PRO A 9 8.23 -14.20 -27.78
CA PRO A 9 8.07 -15.07 -28.95
C PRO A 9 8.49 -16.53 -28.70
N ASN A 10 9.42 -16.78 -27.78
CA ASN A 10 9.86 -18.12 -27.39
C ASN A 10 8.86 -18.87 -26.48
N GLY A 11 7.67 -18.30 -26.25
CA GLY A 11 6.64 -18.89 -25.39
C GLY A 11 6.84 -18.68 -23.89
N LYS A 12 7.87 -17.93 -23.47
CA LYS A 12 8.11 -17.56 -22.08
C LYS A 12 7.58 -16.16 -21.76
N TYR A 13 7.87 -15.64 -20.56
CA TYR A 13 7.41 -14.34 -20.09
C TYR A 13 8.58 -13.46 -19.66
N ALA A 14 8.40 -12.15 -19.80
CA ALA A 14 9.29 -11.12 -19.29
C ALA A 14 8.51 -10.14 -18.40
N LEU A 15 9.20 -9.47 -17.49
CA LEU A 15 8.66 -8.47 -16.58
C LEU A 15 9.30 -7.11 -16.88
N TRP A 16 8.54 -6.20 -17.47
CA TRP A 16 8.95 -4.81 -17.68
C TRP A 16 8.66 -3.97 -16.43
N SER A 17 9.59 -3.09 -16.07
CA SER A 17 9.44 -2.15 -14.96
C SER A 17 9.58 -0.72 -15.44
N SER A 18 8.52 0.08 -15.29
CA SER A 18 8.58 1.53 -15.57
C SER A 18 9.29 2.35 -14.49
N VAL A 19 9.78 1.71 -13.42
CA VAL A 19 10.59 2.39 -12.38
C VAL A 19 12.05 2.47 -12.80
N VAL A 20 12.55 1.45 -13.50
CA VAL A 20 13.94 1.38 -13.99
C VAL A 20 14.02 1.42 -15.51
N ASP A 21 12.87 1.58 -16.17
CA ASP A 21 12.71 1.58 -17.63
C ASP A 21 13.39 0.39 -18.32
N ASP A 22 13.27 -0.81 -17.72
CA ASP A 22 13.91 -2.02 -18.23
C ASP A 22 13.18 -3.31 -17.84
N PHE A 23 13.56 -4.42 -18.46
CA PHE A 23 13.16 -5.77 -18.09
C PHE A 23 13.89 -6.21 -16.83
N THR A 24 13.13 -6.50 -15.77
CA THR A 24 13.67 -7.00 -14.50
C THR A 24 13.70 -8.53 -14.44
N LEU A 25 13.00 -9.20 -15.36
CA LEU A 25 12.99 -10.65 -15.50
C LEU A 25 12.71 -10.99 -16.97
N ILE A 26 13.44 -11.97 -17.53
CA ILE A 26 13.29 -12.44 -18.91
C ILE A 26 13.30 -13.96 -18.95
N ASP A 27 12.73 -14.53 -20.01
CA ASP A 27 12.69 -15.98 -20.25
C ASP A 27 12.15 -16.78 -19.06
N ALA A 28 11.17 -16.20 -18.36
CA ALA A 28 10.54 -16.78 -17.19
C ALA A 28 9.39 -17.72 -17.56
N THR A 29 9.26 -18.79 -16.79
CA THR A 29 8.05 -19.61 -16.80
C THR A 29 6.91 -18.88 -16.09
N ARG A 30 5.68 -19.40 -16.22
CA ARG A 30 4.53 -18.90 -15.49
C ARG A 30 4.77 -18.92 -13.97
N ASP A 31 5.34 -20.01 -13.46
CA ASP A 31 5.55 -20.20 -12.03
C ASP A 31 6.62 -19.24 -11.51
N GLN A 32 7.68 -18.99 -12.28
CA GLN A 32 8.71 -18.00 -11.93
C GLN A 32 8.15 -16.57 -11.88
N ILE A 33 7.22 -16.21 -12.77
CA ILE A 33 6.53 -14.92 -12.69
C ILE A 33 5.71 -14.84 -11.39
N ILE A 34 4.96 -15.88 -11.06
CA ILE A 34 4.15 -15.90 -9.83
C ILE A 34 5.05 -15.74 -8.59
N GLU A 35 6.12 -16.52 -8.52
CA GLU A 35 7.07 -16.50 -7.40
C GLU A 35 7.68 -15.10 -7.22
N GLU A 36 8.10 -14.46 -8.31
CA GLU A 36 8.66 -13.10 -8.27
C GLU A 36 7.69 -12.09 -7.64
N PHE A 37 6.38 -12.19 -7.92
CA PHE A 37 5.38 -11.33 -7.30
C PHE A 37 5.11 -11.70 -5.84
N VAL A 38 5.11 -12.98 -5.49
CA VAL A 38 4.93 -13.45 -4.11
C VAL A 38 6.08 -12.95 -3.24
N GLU A 39 7.33 -13.20 -3.63
CA GLU A 39 8.48 -12.76 -2.86
C GLU A 39 8.54 -11.24 -2.69
N ARG A 40 8.15 -10.47 -3.73
CA ARG A 40 8.02 -9.01 -3.63
C ARG A 40 7.00 -8.61 -2.59
N ALA A 41 5.80 -9.22 -2.64
CA ALA A 41 4.74 -8.94 -1.68
C ALA A 41 5.19 -9.28 -0.25
N GLU A 42 5.91 -10.38 -0.04
CA GLU A 42 6.47 -10.74 1.27
C GLU A 42 7.44 -9.67 1.80
N ARG A 43 8.38 -9.22 0.95
CA ARG A 43 9.32 -8.14 1.30
C ARG A 43 8.59 -6.84 1.64
N GLU A 44 7.54 -6.51 0.90
CA GLU A 44 6.71 -5.33 1.13
C GLU A 44 5.91 -5.44 2.44
N ILE A 45 5.32 -6.61 2.73
CA ILE A 45 4.58 -6.87 3.97
C ILE A 45 5.49 -6.67 5.19
N VAL A 46 6.72 -7.19 5.15
CA VAL A 46 7.68 -7.01 6.25
C VAL A 46 7.97 -5.52 6.48
N ARG A 47 8.23 -4.76 5.42
CA ARG A 47 8.47 -3.31 5.51
C ARG A 47 7.24 -2.56 6.03
N LEU A 48 6.06 -2.91 5.52
CA LEU A 48 4.79 -2.30 5.92
C LEU A 48 4.53 -2.50 7.42
N ARG A 49 4.72 -3.72 7.94
CA ARG A 49 4.57 -4.02 9.37
C ARG A 49 5.47 -3.13 10.23
N VAL A 50 6.75 -3.03 9.87
CA VAL A 50 7.71 -2.19 10.61
C VAL A 50 7.31 -0.71 10.55
N ASN A 51 6.91 -0.22 9.38
CA ASN A 51 6.53 1.18 9.21
C ASN A 51 5.25 1.53 9.97
N VAL A 52 4.24 0.66 9.93
CA VAL A 52 3.00 0.83 10.68
C VAL A 52 3.28 0.80 12.18
N ALA A 53 4.04 -0.19 12.68
CA ALA A 53 4.43 -0.25 14.08
C ALA A 53 5.12 1.04 14.54
N LYS A 54 6.13 1.52 13.81
CA LYS A 54 6.81 2.79 14.11
C LYS A 54 5.87 4.01 14.09
N THR A 55 4.88 4.00 13.22
CA THR A 55 3.87 5.07 13.16
C THR A 55 3.00 5.06 14.40
N LEU A 56 2.55 3.87 14.82
CA LEU A 56 1.77 3.69 16.05
C LEU A 56 2.59 4.07 17.29
N ASP A 57 3.85 3.63 17.39
CA ASP A 57 4.75 3.98 18.50
C ASP A 57 4.88 5.52 18.66
N LYS A 58 4.96 6.25 17.54
CA LYS A 58 4.98 7.72 17.55
C LYS A 58 3.67 8.33 18.03
N ILE A 59 2.54 7.81 17.55
CA ILE A 59 1.21 8.26 17.97
C ILE A 59 1.03 8.07 19.49
N ASP A 60 1.40 6.89 20.00
CA ASP A 60 1.29 6.56 21.43
C ASP A 60 2.24 7.42 22.28
N ALA A 61 3.39 7.81 21.74
CA ALA A 61 4.32 8.75 22.37
C ALA A 61 3.91 10.23 22.23
N ALA A 62 2.77 10.53 21.62
CA ALA A 62 2.34 11.88 21.24
C ALA A 62 3.38 12.65 20.40
N GLU A 63 4.22 11.92 19.66
CA GLU A 63 5.18 12.48 18.72
C GLU A 63 4.53 12.67 17.33
N PRO A 64 5.01 13.63 16.53
CA PRO A 64 4.57 13.75 15.14
C PRO A 64 4.87 12.49 14.31
N ALA A 65 3.83 11.69 14.07
CA ALA A 65 3.84 10.65 13.06
C ALA A 65 3.68 11.29 11.67
N TYR A 66 4.49 10.85 10.70
CA TYR A 66 4.57 11.47 9.38
C TYR A 66 3.24 11.37 8.63
N MET A 67 2.54 12.50 8.45
CA MET A 67 1.99 13.01 7.18
C MET A 67 1.56 14.48 7.36
N GLN A 68 1.63 15.25 6.28
CA GLN A 68 1.48 16.71 6.18
C GLN A 68 0.14 17.30 6.68
N PHE A 69 -0.78 16.48 7.22
CA PHE A 69 -2.11 16.88 7.74
C PHE A 69 -2.62 15.86 8.78
N THR A 70 -1.93 15.69 9.92
CA THR A 70 -2.45 14.82 10.99
C THR A 70 -3.68 15.47 11.62
N LEU A 71 -4.88 15.00 11.27
CA LEU A 71 -6.10 15.34 11.98
C LEU A 71 -6.08 14.65 13.34
N SER A 72 -6.44 15.37 14.40
CA SER A 72 -6.93 14.73 15.63
C SER A 72 -8.19 13.92 15.35
N PHE A 73 -8.56 13.03 16.27
CA PHE A 73 -9.78 12.24 16.13
C PHE A 73 -11.03 13.13 15.99
N ASP A 74 -11.13 14.19 16.79
CA ASP A 74 -12.25 15.13 16.74
C ASP A 74 -12.31 15.90 15.43
N GLU A 75 -11.17 16.33 14.89
CA GLU A 75 -11.10 16.99 13.57
C GLU A 75 -11.49 16.02 12.45
N ALA A 76 -11.08 14.75 12.53
CA ALA A 76 -11.48 13.73 11.58
C ALA A 76 -13.00 13.45 11.64
N VAL A 77 -13.59 13.38 12.84
CA VAL A 77 -15.03 13.23 13.05
C VAL A 77 -15.78 14.45 12.51
N ALA A 78 -15.34 15.66 12.82
CA ALA A 78 -15.94 16.90 12.31
C ALA A 78 -15.90 16.95 10.78
N PHE A 79 -14.79 16.51 10.18
CA PHE A 79 -14.67 16.42 8.73
C PHE A 79 -15.65 15.41 8.12
N VAL A 80 -15.85 14.24 8.75
CA VAL A 80 -16.85 13.26 8.33
C VAL A 80 -18.26 13.85 8.43
N ARG A 81 -18.62 14.47 9.55
CA ARG A 81 -19.94 15.13 9.71
C ARG A 81 -20.17 16.19 8.64
N HIS A 82 -19.17 17.01 8.36
CA HIS A 82 -19.25 18.06 7.34
C HIS A 82 -19.42 17.50 5.92
N THR A 83 -18.72 16.42 5.58
CA THR A 83 -18.68 15.89 4.20
C THR A 83 -19.75 14.84 3.92
N LYS A 84 -20.19 14.08 4.93
CA LYS A 84 -21.07 12.92 4.80
C LYS A 84 -22.34 12.99 5.65
N GLY A 85 -22.45 13.96 6.56
CA GLY A 85 -23.58 14.08 7.49
C GLY A 85 -23.42 13.29 8.79
N ASP A 86 -24.33 13.53 9.73
CA ASP A 86 -24.32 12.90 11.07
C ASP A 86 -24.78 11.43 11.05
N ASP A 87 -25.45 10.99 9.99
CA ASP A 87 -25.92 9.61 9.83
C ASP A 87 -24.91 8.71 9.09
N ALA A 88 -23.68 9.19 8.88
CA ALA A 88 -22.62 8.44 8.23
C ALA A 88 -22.33 7.11 8.96
N GLU A 89 -22.23 6.02 8.19
CA GLU A 89 -22.04 4.67 8.75
C GLU A 89 -20.79 4.55 9.63
N SER A 90 -19.71 5.25 9.26
CA SER A 90 -18.49 5.28 10.08
C SER A 90 -18.71 5.88 11.46
N LEU A 91 -19.60 6.88 11.61
CA LEU A 91 -19.91 7.47 12.93
C LEU A 91 -20.74 6.50 13.77
N LYS A 92 -21.71 5.81 13.15
CA LYS A 92 -22.50 4.77 13.82
C LYS A 92 -21.62 3.64 14.35
N LEU A 93 -20.65 3.17 13.55
CA LEU A 93 -19.70 2.13 13.98
C LEU A 93 -18.79 2.59 15.13
N LEU A 94 -18.52 3.89 15.20
CA LEU A 94 -17.79 4.51 16.31
C LEU A 94 -18.69 4.83 17.52
N ASN A 95 -20.00 4.59 17.42
CA ASN A 95 -21.02 4.99 18.40
C ASN A 95 -21.07 6.51 18.65
N LEU A 96 -20.91 7.32 17.59
CA LEU A 96 -20.87 8.81 17.59
C LEU A 96 -21.97 9.47 16.77
#